data_AF-A0AAW0BMU6-F1
#
_entry.id   AF-A0AAW0BMU6-F1
#
_cell.length_a   1.000
_cell.length_b   1.000
_cell.length_c   1.000
_cell.angle_alpha   90.00
_cell.angle_beta   90.00
_cell.angle_gamma   90.00
#
_symmetry.space_group_name_H-M   'P 1'
#
loop_
_entity.id
_entity.type
_entity.pdbx_description
1 polymer ?
#
loop_
_entity_poly.entity_id
_entity_poly.type
_entity_poly.pdbx_seq_one_letter_code
_entity_poly.pdbx_strand_id
1 'polypeptide(L)'
;MDFESEPEMGHAPPWPFDTFTLSDGRSFQLADSVARSRCLDGHSLYTSRASLGSDSVVVKWCWSKTRMHAVRIIETAVSSAKARGDLWIVDHLPHIIWYEERRVSHQEYEREHGGSRTLQLLVEEELRPLTELTDAEELGHAFLGIFRCCRWLYERCRLMHRNINLCNLMYRRIDGKVHGVLAGFDLAVVLNEHSYEPHSENPLAFVACDLVDPSPLFPVDQYLYRFDLESLFYALALAICHYEHGMLIPPEKQPFKCWHRLEPTRLFPEKICFFFDSLRRWKPTPQFSSLYWLVVYLRALFKHGLSARDDFRYRKEAETGVASDDGFDGDTLGGHVTFDAFEAVFLTRLPPSKSEYGRASAEP
;
A
#
# COMPACT_ATOMS: atom_id res chain seq x y z
N MET A 1 15.42 18.48 9.94
CA MET A 1 14.54 17.70 10.80
C MET A 1 15.46 16.70 11.47
N ASP A 2 15.77 16.76 12.76
CA ASP A 2 14.94 17.18 13.90
C ASP A 2 13.49 16.80 13.65
N PHE A 3 13.29 15.50 13.80
CA PHE A 3 11.99 14.89 14.05
C PHE A 3 11.40 15.59 15.28
N GLU A 4 10.65 16.68 15.10
CA GLU A 4 9.85 17.20 16.20
C GLU A 4 8.57 16.39 16.31
N SER A 5 8.60 15.63 17.40
CA SER A 5 7.54 14.90 18.08
C SER A 5 6.79 13.87 17.23
N GLU A 6 7.36 12.67 17.22
CA GLU A 6 6.56 11.49 17.51
C GLU A 6 5.49 11.86 18.57
N PRO A 7 4.19 11.52 18.38
CA PRO A 7 3.27 11.55 19.51
C PRO A 7 3.97 10.77 20.62
N GLU A 8 4.17 11.40 21.80
CA GLU A 8 4.93 10.84 22.92
C GLU A 8 4.92 9.33 22.80
N MET A 9 6.06 8.73 22.44
CA MET A 9 6.19 7.29 22.34
C MET A 9 5.90 6.76 23.74
N GLY A 10 4.62 6.55 24.04
CA GLY A 10 4.17 5.74 25.13
C GLY A 10 4.91 4.44 24.90
N HIS A 11 5.83 4.16 25.84
CA HIS A 11 6.82 3.11 25.75
C HIS A 11 6.21 1.91 25.03
N ALA A 12 6.87 1.42 23.97
CA ALA A 12 6.50 0.11 23.43
C ALA A 12 6.37 -0.83 24.64
N PRO A 13 5.24 -1.56 24.80
CA PRO A 13 5.12 -2.52 25.88
C PRO A 13 6.38 -3.39 25.81
N PRO A 14 7.11 -3.54 26.92
CA PRO A 14 8.45 -4.08 26.89
C PRO A 14 8.43 -5.39 26.13
N TRP A 15 9.20 -5.44 25.04
CA TRP A 15 9.48 -6.71 24.39
C TRP A 15 10.13 -7.59 25.46
N PRO A 16 9.53 -8.72 25.85
CA PRO A 16 9.92 -9.34 27.12
C PRO A 16 11.23 -10.13 27.04
N PHE A 17 11.88 -10.19 25.86
CA PHE A 17 12.92 -11.19 25.59
C PHE A 17 14.03 -10.69 24.66
N ASP A 18 15.29 -10.69 25.09
CA ASP A 18 16.44 -10.40 24.21
C ASP A 18 16.60 -11.42 23.07
N THR A 19 16.01 -12.61 23.23
CA THR A 19 16.00 -13.68 22.24
C THR A 19 14.67 -14.41 22.33
N PHE A 20 14.00 -14.57 21.20
CA PHE A 20 12.73 -15.31 21.13
C PHE A 20 12.97 -16.64 20.44
N THR A 21 12.50 -17.73 21.05
CA THR A 21 12.56 -19.08 20.46
C THR A 21 11.17 -19.46 19.98
N LEU A 22 11.09 -19.72 18.68
CA LEU A 22 9.93 -20.27 17.99
C LEU A 22 9.63 -21.68 18.52
N SER A 23 8.38 -22.11 18.35
CA SER A 23 7.92 -23.43 18.78
C SER A 23 8.61 -24.61 18.07
N ASP A 24 9.27 -24.39 16.93
CA ASP A 24 10.09 -25.39 16.24
C ASP A 24 11.56 -25.44 16.69
N GLY A 25 11.92 -24.64 17.70
CA GLY A 25 13.25 -24.59 18.30
C GLY A 25 14.22 -23.62 17.62
N ARG A 26 13.82 -22.94 16.52
CA ARG A 26 14.61 -21.83 15.97
C ARG A 26 14.51 -20.60 16.86
N SER A 27 15.55 -19.79 16.92
CA SER A 27 15.55 -18.57 17.72
C SER A 27 15.99 -17.38 16.89
N PHE A 28 15.44 -16.21 17.20
CA PHE A 28 15.89 -14.94 16.64
C PHE A 28 16.15 -13.92 17.73
N GLN A 29 17.07 -13.00 17.44
CA GLN A 29 17.31 -11.81 18.24
C GLN A 29 16.68 -10.62 17.54
N LEU A 30 15.82 -9.90 18.25
CA LEU A 30 15.33 -8.63 17.73
C LEU A 30 16.50 -7.65 17.64
N ALA A 31 16.62 -7.02 16.49
CA ALA A 31 17.44 -5.84 16.30
C ALA A 31 16.55 -4.60 16.53
N ASP A 32 16.86 -3.51 15.82
CA ASP A 32 16.13 -2.26 15.90
C ASP A 32 14.62 -2.44 15.63
N SER A 33 13.81 -1.72 16.41
CA SER A 33 12.39 -1.56 16.11
C SER A 33 12.23 -0.70 14.87
N VAL A 34 11.47 -1.18 13.89
CA VAL A 34 11.37 -0.58 12.57
C VAL A 34 10.08 0.23 12.41
N ALA A 35 8.96 -0.26 12.94
CA ALA A 35 7.67 0.44 12.83
C ALA A 35 6.63 -0.02 13.86
N ARG A 36 5.61 0.82 14.06
CA ARG A 36 4.38 0.52 14.80
C ARG A 36 3.17 0.92 13.96
N SER A 37 2.19 0.04 13.82
CA SER A 37 0.90 0.28 13.16
C SER A 37 -0.26 -0.26 14.01
N ARG A 38 -1.50 -0.14 13.53
CA ARG A 38 -2.71 -0.63 14.20
C ARG A 38 -3.28 -1.84 13.44
N CYS A 39 -3.77 -2.83 14.17
CA CYS A 39 -4.49 -3.99 13.65
C CYS A 39 -6.00 -3.67 13.54
N LEU A 40 -6.72 -4.45 12.73
CA LEU A 40 -8.17 -4.33 12.54
C LEU A 40 -9.00 -4.44 13.84
N ASP A 41 -8.48 -5.11 14.87
CA ASP A 41 -9.11 -5.23 16.19
C ASP A 41 -8.75 -4.08 17.16
N GLY A 42 -8.06 -3.04 16.67
CA GLY A 42 -7.63 -1.88 17.43
C GLY A 42 -6.34 -2.08 18.23
N HIS A 43 -5.69 -3.25 18.18
CA HIS A 43 -4.42 -3.49 18.85
C HIS A 43 -3.22 -2.93 18.06
N SER A 44 -2.10 -2.65 18.74
CA SER A 44 -0.87 -2.23 18.06
C SER A 44 -0.14 -3.43 17.46
N LEU A 45 0.23 -3.31 16.18
CA LEU A 45 1.18 -4.18 15.50
C LEU A 45 2.56 -3.55 15.59
N TYR A 46 3.54 -4.35 15.97
CA TYR A 46 4.94 -3.95 16.07
C TYR A 46 5.73 -4.69 15.00
N THR A 47 6.66 -4.01 14.36
CA THR A 47 7.53 -4.56 13.32
C THR A 47 8.98 -4.29 13.66
N SER A 48 9.80 -5.34 13.67
CA SER A 48 11.22 -5.27 14.01
C SER A 48 12.03 -6.10 13.02
N ARG A 49 13.27 -5.67 12.75
CA ARG A 49 14.25 -6.52 12.05
C ARG A 49 14.79 -7.55 13.02
N ALA A 50 15.10 -8.75 12.56
CA ALA A 50 15.74 -9.78 13.36
C ALA A 50 16.64 -10.67 12.49
N SER A 51 17.48 -11.47 13.15
CA SER A 51 18.27 -12.52 12.50
C SER A 51 17.74 -13.90 12.88
N LEU A 52 17.48 -14.74 11.89
CA LEU A 52 17.08 -16.14 12.06
C LEU A 52 18.17 -17.03 11.46
N GLY A 53 19.13 -17.44 12.29
CA GLY A 53 20.36 -18.08 11.80
C GLY A 53 21.23 -17.08 11.02
N SER A 54 21.54 -17.39 9.75
CA SER A 54 22.26 -16.48 8.84
C SER A 54 21.35 -15.48 8.12
N ASP A 55 20.04 -15.68 8.18
CA ASP A 55 19.09 -14.95 7.36
C ASP A 55 18.55 -13.72 8.11
N SER A 56 18.44 -12.61 7.40
CA SER A 56 17.78 -11.42 7.92
C SER A 56 16.27 -11.53 7.66
N VAL A 57 15.48 -11.26 8.70
CA VAL A 57 14.03 -11.43 8.68
C VAL A 57 13.33 -10.22 9.30
N VAL A 58 12.05 -10.09 9.00
CA VAL A 58 11.16 -9.12 9.64
C VAL A 58 10.20 -9.86 10.54
N VAL A 59 10.12 -9.42 11.80
CA VAL A 59 9.23 -9.98 12.81
C VAL A 59 8.13 -8.97 13.09
N LYS A 60 6.89 -9.39 12.84
CA LYS A 60 5.69 -8.66 13.18
C LYS A 60 5.00 -9.33 14.35
N TRP A 61 4.56 -8.54 15.33
CA TRP A 61 3.89 -9.09 16.49
C TRP A 61 2.82 -8.16 17.05
N CYS A 62 1.78 -8.77 17.61
CA CYS A 62 0.72 -8.05 18.30
C CYS A 62 0.11 -8.90 19.43
N TRP A 63 -0.55 -8.22 20.36
CA TRP A 63 -1.31 -8.85 21.43
C TRP A 63 -2.79 -8.87 21.07
N SER A 64 -3.26 -9.95 20.44
CA SER A 64 -4.62 -10.08 19.92
C SER A 64 -5.35 -11.32 20.45
N LYS A 65 -6.68 -11.30 20.35
CA LYS A 65 -7.55 -12.47 20.58
C LYS A 65 -7.82 -13.27 19.30
N THR A 66 -7.53 -12.71 18.12
CA THR A 66 -7.93 -13.24 16.81
C THR A 66 -6.74 -13.35 15.87
N ARG A 67 -6.60 -14.46 15.13
CA ARG A 67 -5.49 -14.72 14.17
C ARG A 67 -5.15 -13.48 13.33
N MET A 68 -3.84 -13.19 13.23
CA MET A 68 -3.33 -12.09 12.40
C MET A 68 -3.86 -12.23 10.97
N HIS A 69 -4.71 -11.28 10.60
CA HIS A 69 -5.52 -11.33 9.38
C HIS A 69 -4.66 -11.45 8.12
N ALA A 70 -3.52 -10.73 8.10
CA ALA A 70 -2.55 -10.75 7.01
C ALA A 70 -2.06 -12.16 6.64
N VAL A 71 -1.82 -13.03 7.63
CA VAL A 71 -1.30 -14.39 7.39
C VAL A 71 -2.30 -15.21 6.59
N ARG A 72 -3.57 -15.20 7.00
CA ARG A 72 -4.63 -15.94 6.29
C ARG A 72 -4.81 -15.41 4.88
N ILE A 73 -4.77 -14.09 4.70
CA ILE A 73 -4.90 -13.45 3.38
C ILE A 73 -3.76 -13.90 2.46
N ILE A 74 -2.51 -13.77 2.91
CA ILE A 74 -1.34 -14.12 2.10
C ILE A 74 -1.33 -15.62 1.77
N GLU A 75 -1.56 -16.49 2.76
CA GLU A 75 -1.64 -17.95 2.54
C GLU A 75 -2.75 -18.32 1.55
N THR A 76 -3.91 -17.66 1.64
CA THR A 76 -5.05 -17.89 0.73
C THR A 76 -4.73 -17.43 -0.68
N ALA A 77 -4.11 -16.26 -0.84
CA ALA A 77 -3.67 -15.74 -2.13
C ALA A 77 -2.63 -16.67 -2.76
N VAL A 78 -1.60 -17.08 -2.02
CA VAL A 78 -0.56 -18.02 -2.50
C VAL A 78 -1.16 -19.38 -2.89
N SER A 79 -2.06 -19.92 -2.08
CA SER A 79 -2.74 -21.19 -2.38
C SER A 79 -3.60 -21.08 -3.64
N SER A 80 -4.32 -19.97 -3.79
CA SER A 80 -5.12 -19.68 -4.98
C SER A 80 -4.26 -19.54 -6.23
N ALA A 81 -3.10 -18.87 -6.13
CA ALA A 81 -2.15 -18.73 -7.23
C ALA A 81 -1.63 -20.10 -7.68
N LYS A 82 -1.22 -20.96 -6.74
CA LYS A 82 -0.78 -22.33 -7.03
C LYS A 82 -1.87 -23.18 -7.68
N ALA A 83 -3.08 -23.15 -7.14
CA ALA A 83 -4.21 -23.91 -7.67
C ALA A 83 -4.61 -23.49 -9.11
N ARG A 84 -4.39 -22.22 -9.45
CA ARG A 84 -4.71 -21.65 -10.78
C ARG A 84 -3.55 -21.69 -11.77
N GLY A 85 -2.34 -22.02 -11.32
CA GLY A 85 -1.13 -21.94 -12.14
C GLY A 85 -0.58 -20.52 -12.33
N ASP A 86 -1.11 -19.53 -11.61
CA ASP A 86 -0.69 -18.12 -11.67
C ASP A 86 0.55 -17.86 -10.79
N LEU A 87 1.60 -18.68 -10.93
CA LEU A 87 2.74 -18.70 -10.00
C LEU A 87 3.52 -17.39 -9.93
N TRP A 88 3.48 -16.57 -10.98
CA TRP A 88 4.14 -15.26 -11.03
C TRP A 88 3.66 -14.31 -9.91
N ILE A 89 2.44 -14.49 -9.39
CA ILE A 89 1.90 -13.69 -8.28
C ILE A 89 2.71 -13.87 -7.00
N VAL A 90 3.28 -15.05 -6.79
CA VAL A 90 4.03 -15.36 -5.56
C VAL A 90 5.24 -14.44 -5.41
N ASP A 91 5.87 -14.03 -6.51
CA ASP A 91 7.00 -13.10 -6.51
C ASP A 91 6.61 -11.66 -6.10
N HIS A 92 5.31 -11.35 -6.13
CA HIS A 92 4.74 -10.04 -5.79
C HIS A 92 4.04 -10.01 -4.42
N LEU A 93 4.06 -11.12 -3.68
CA LEU A 93 3.54 -11.24 -2.31
C LEU A 93 4.70 -11.48 -1.31
N PRO A 94 4.56 -11.11 -0.02
CA PRO A 94 5.56 -11.43 0.99
C PRO A 94 5.66 -12.93 1.25
N HIS A 95 6.87 -13.43 1.48
CA HIS A 95 7.10 -14.80 1.90
C HIS A 95 7.01 -14.90 3.42
N ILE A 96 6.01 -15.64 3.89
CA ILE A 96 5.84 -15.97 5.30
C ILE A 96 6.76 -17.14 5.64
N ILE A 97 7.76 -16.89 6.48
CA ILE A 97 8.72 -17.90 6.97
C ILE A 97 8.11 -18.68 8.13
N TRP A 98 7.42 -17.98 9.02
CA TRP A 98 6.81 -18.58 10.21
C TRP A 98 5.62 -17.78 10.71
N TYR A 99 4.68 -18.49 11.30
CA TYR A 99 3.59 -17.88 12.05
C TYR A 99 3.28 -18.73 13.27
N GLU A 100 3.16 -18.10 14.44
CA GLU A 100 2.68 -18.78 15.64
C GLU A 100 1.80 -17.89 16.52
N GLU A 101 0.91 -18.57 17.23
CA GLU A 101 0.09 -18.00 18.30
C GLU A 101 0.55 -18.59 19.62
N ARG A 102 0.97 -17.74 20.55
CA ARG A 102 1.45 -18.17 21.86
C ARG A 102 0.63 -17.50 22.95
N ARG A 103 -0.02 -18.31 23.80
CA ARG A 103 -0.56 -17.80 25.06
C ARG A 103 0.61 -17.46 25.97
N VAL A 104 0.72 -16.20 26.36
CA VAL A 104 1.74 -15.76 27.31
C VAL A 104 1.03 -15.36 28.59
N SER A 105 1.33 -16.06 29.69
CA SER A 105 0.89 -15.70 31.04
C SER A 105 1.79 -14.58 31.58
N HIS A 106 1.70 -13.39 30.99
CA HIS A 106 2.56 -12.29 31.42
C HIS A 106 1.96 -11.61 32.65
N GLN A 107 2.48 -11.89 33.84
CA GLN A 107 2.03 -11.30 35.11
C GLN A 107 2.07 -9.76 35.12
N GLU A 108 2.94 -9.12 34.32
CA GLU A 108 3.00 -7.65 34.23
C GLU A 108 1.93 -7.10 33.27
N TYR A 109 1.58 -7.83 32.20
CA TYR A 109 0.49 -7.42 31.31
C TYR A 109 -0.88 -7.62 31.96
N GLU A 110 -1.04 -8.74 32.68
CA GLU A 110 -2.26 -9.05 33.44
C GLU A 110 -2.53 -8.02 34.54
N ARG A 111 -1.49 -7.43 35.16
CA ARG A 111 -1.63 -6.36 36.17
C ARG A 111 -2.10 -5.03 35.58
N GLU A 112 -1.62 -4.65 34.41
CA GLU A 112 -1.94 -3.34 33.82
C GLU A 112 -3.19 -3.33 32.94
N HIS A 113 -3.54 -4.46 32.30
CA HIS A 113 -4.55 -4.48 31.23
C HIS A 113 -5.65 -5.55 31.39
N GLY A 114 -5.64 -6.34 32.48
CA GLY A 114 -6.73 -7.23 32.86
C GLY A 114 -7.10 -8.31 31.83
N GLY A 115 -6.28 -9.38 31.73
CA GLY A 115 -6.65 -10.62 31.05
C GLY A 115 -5.51 -11.35 30.31
N SER A 116 -5.71 -12.64 30.04
CA SER A 116 -4.83 -13.45 29.18
C SER A 116 -4.96 -12.99 27.72
N ARG A 117 -3.85 -12.64 27.08
CA ARG A 117 -3.78 -12.35 25.64
C ARG A 117 -2.90 -13.38 24.92
N THR A 118 -3.24 -13.67 23.67
CA THR A 118 -2.41 -14.47 22.78
C THR A 118 -1.43 -13.53 22.08
N LEU A 119 -0.14 -13.75 22.25
CA LEU A 119 0.89 -13.15 21.42
C LEU A 119 0.79 -13.79 20.04
N GLN A 120 0.70 -12.97 19.01
CA GLN A 120 0.78 -13.43 17.64
C GLN A 120 2.09 -12.97 17.06
N LEU A 121 2.79 -13.89 16.41
CA LEU A 121 4.09 -13.66 15.83
C LEU A 121 4.08 -14.11 14.38
N LEU A 122 4.51 -13.21 13.50
CA LEU A 122 4.67 -13.44 12.07
C LEU A 122 6.12 -13.11 11.72
N VAL A 123 6.82 -14.09 11.14
CA VAL A 123 8.16 -13.92 10.59
C VAL A 123 8.05 -13.94 9.08
N GLU A 124 8.47 -12.85 8.44
CA GLU A 124 8.53 -12.67 7.01
C GLU A 124 9.99 -12.52 6.57
N GLU A 125 10.26 -12.74 5.30
CA GLU A 125 11.54 -12.35 4.72
C GLU A 125 11.81 -10.84 4.86
N GLU A 126 13.08 -10.46 4.87
CA GLU A 126 13.42 -9.04 4.75
C GLU A 126 13.27 -8.55 3.30
N LEU A 127 12.36 -7.60 3.11
CA LEU A 127 12.15 -6.89 1.85
C LEU A 127 12.78 -5.50 1.89
N ARG A 128 13.07 -4.95 0.70
CA ARG A 128 13.67 -3.61 0.56
C ARG A 128 12.60 -2.60 0.16
N PRO A 129 12.58 -1.37 0.72
CA PRO A 129 11.64 -0.33 0.32
C PRO A 129 11.74 -0.01 -1.17
N LEU A 130 10.61 0.12 -1.86
CA LEU A 130 10.59 0.43 -3.30
C LEU A 130 11.30 1.75 -3.63
N THR A 131 11.30 2.69 -2.68
CA THR A 131 11.94 4.01 -2.79
C THR A 131 13.47 3.97 -2.84
N GLU A 132 14.10 2.82 -2.55
CA GLU A 132 15.56 2.66 -2.71
C GLU A 132 15.98 2.39 -4.16
N LEU A 133 15.06 2.04 -5.06
CA LEU A 133 15.38 1.80 -6.47
C LEU A 133 15.82 3.12 -7.13
N THR A 134 16.98 3.09 -7.79
CA THR A 134 17.58 4.27 -8.43
C THR A 134 17.45 4.26 -9.94
N ASP A 135 17.07 3.13 -10.54
CA ASP A 135 16.79 3.01 -11.96
C ASP A 135 15.29 3.20 -12.22
N ALA A 136 14.96 4.15 -13.10
CA ALA A 136 13.57 4.52 -13.39
C ALA A 136 12.79 3.40 -14.08
N GLU A 137 13.45 2.56 -14.86
CA GLU A 137 12.82 1.40 -15.49
C GLU A 137 12.53 0.34 -14.43
N GLU A 138 13.47 0.00 -13.56
CA GLU A 138 13.25 -0.94 -12.45
C GLU A 138 12.09 -0.48 -11.55
N LEU A 139 12.07 0.80 -11.17
CA LEU A 139 10.99 1.38 -10.36
C LEU A 139 9.63 1.27 -11.08
N GLY A 140 9.57 1.66 -12.35
CA GLY A 140 8.34 1.62 -13.15
C GLY A 140 7.78 0.20 -13.32
N HIS A 141 8.64 -0.78 -13.61
CA HIS A 141 8.24 -2.18 -13.75
C HIS A 141 7.87 -2.82 -12.42
N ALA A 142 8.50 -2.43 -11.32
CA ALA A 142 8.11 -2.87 -9.99
C ALA A 142 6.71 -2.36 -9.60
N PHE A 143 6.39 -1.09 -9.91
CA PHE A 143 5.03 -0.55 -9.77
C PHE A 143 4.01 -1.29 -10.65
N LEU A 144 4.36 -1.65 -11.89
CA LEU A 144 3.51 -2.47 -12.77
C LEU A 144 3.25 -3.86 -12.16
N GLY A 145 4.27 -4.49 -11.59
CA GLY A 145 4.12 -5.78 -10.89
C GLY A 145 3.17 -5.69 -9.71
N ILE A 146 3.32 -4.66 -8.86
CA ILE A 146 2.43 -4.38 -7.73
C ILE A 146 1.00 -4.12 -8.23
N PHE A 147 0.82 -3.27 -9.25
CA PHE A 147 -0.47 -3.01 -9.86
C PHE A 147 -1.16 -4.29 -10.32
N ARG A 148 -0.43 -5.17 -11.04
CA ARG A 148 -0.95 -6.45 -11.51
C ARG A 148 -1.28 -7.39 -10.35
N CYS A 149 -0.50 -7.38 -9.28
CA CYS A 149 -0.82 -8.09 -8.05
C CYS A 149 -2.14 -7.58 -7.44
N CYS A 150 -2.33 -6.25 -7.31
CA CYS A 150 -3.59 -5.67 -6.84
C CYS A 150 -4.78 -6.11 -7.70
N ARG A 151 -4.65 -6.04 -9.02
CA ARG A 151 -5.67 -6.50 -9.98
C ARG A 151 -6.03 -7.97 -9.74
N TRP A 152 -5.02 -8.83 -9.69
CA TRP A 152 -5.23 -10.26 -9.52
C TRP A 152 -5.88 -10.59 -8.17
N LEU A 153 -5.46 -9.94 -7.09
CA LEU A 153 -6.05 -10.11 -5.76
C LEU A 153 -7.55 -9.74 -5.78
N TYR A 154 -7.90 -8.63 -6.41
CA TYR A 154 -9.29 -8.20 -6.54
C TYR A 154 -10.11 -9.17 -7.41
N GLU A 155 -9.66 -9.46 -8.63
CA GLU A 155 -10.42 -10.25 -9.60
C GLU A 155 -10.50 -11.74 -9.23
N ARG A 156 -9.44 -12.32 -8.67
CA ARG A 156 -9.30 -13.77 -8.47
C ARG A 156 -9.50 -14.23 -7.04
N CYS A 157 -9.19 -13.37 -6.08
CA CYS A 157 -9.35 -13.65 -4.65
C CYS A 157 -10.43 -12.79 -3.99
N ARG A 158 -11.03 -11.84 -4.72
CA ARG A 158 -12.03 -10.91 -4.17
C ARG A 158 -11.45 -10.13 -2.98
N LEU A 159 -10.17 -9.78 -3.04
CA LEU A 159 -9.42 -9.10 -1.99
C LEU A 159 -9.17 -7.63 -2.33
N MET A 160 -9.38 -6.73 -1.36
CA MET A 160 -8.93 -5.33 -1.42
C MET A 160 -7.84 -5.08 -0.39
N HIS A 161 -6.82 -4.28 -0.73
CA HIS A 161 -5.65 -4.08 0.12
C HIS A 161 -5.88 -3.02 1.19
N ARG A 162 -6.48 -1.88 0.82
CA ARG A 162 -6.88 -0.76 1.71
C ARG A 162 -5.75 0.00 2.42
N ASN A 163 -4.51 -0.47 2.31
CA ASN A 163 -3.34 0.12 2.98
C ASN A 163 -2.17 0.37 2.02
N ILE A 164 -2.44 0.80 0.79
CA ILE A 164 -1.39 1.12 -0.19
C ILE A 164 -0.74 2.46 0.15
N ASN A 165 0.55 2.42 0.53
CA ASN A 165 1.40 3.59 0.78
C ASN A 165 2.87 3.21 0.58
N LEU A 166 3.79 4.19 0.54
CA LEU A 166 5.21 3.94 0.24
C LEU A 166 5.91 2.98 1.22
N CYS A 167 5.47 2.88 2.47
CA CYS A 167 6.05 1.94 3.44
C CYS A 167 5.64 0.49 3.19
N ASN A 168 4.56 0.27 2.42
CA ASN A 168 4.02 -1.04 2.08
C ASN A 168 4.36 -1.46 0.65
N LEU A 169 5.01 -0.59 -0.13
CA LEU A 169 5.54 -0.93 -1.44
C LEU A 169 7.01 -1.30 -1.30
N MET A 170 7.32 -2.56 -1.56
CA MET A 170 8.65 -3.12 -1.42
C MET A 170 9.17 -3.65 -2.75
N TYR A 171 10.42 -4.10 -2.78
CA TYR A 171 10.94 -4.96 -3.82
C TYR A 171 11.80 -6.09 -3.27
N ARG A 172 11.94 -7.11 -4.11
CA ARG A 172 12.93 -8.18 -4.00
C ARG A 172 13.71 -8.28 -5.31
N ARG A 173 14.86 -8.95 -5.27
CA ARG A 173 15.58 -9.36 -6.49
C ARG A 173 15.60 -10.88 -6.57
N ILE A 174 15.08 -11.43 -7.67
CA ILE A 174 15.12 -12.86 -7.99
C ILE A 174 15.89 -12.97 -9.30
N ASP A 175 16.99 -13.73 -9.31
CA ASP A 175 17.85 -13.92 -10.48
C ASP A 175 18.28 -12.61 -11.16
N GLY A 176 18.58 -11.60 -10.34
CA GLY A 176 18.99 -10.25 -10.79
C GLY A 176 17.83 -9.35 -11.26
N LYS A 177 16.61 -9.87 -11.40
CA LYS A 177 15.42 -9.10 -11.79
C LYS A 177 14.72 -8.51 -10.57
N VAL A 178 14.29 -7.25 -10.68
CA VAL A 178 13.47 -6.59 -9.66
C VAL A 178 12.01 -7.03 -9.77
N HIS A 179 11.43 -7.41 -8.65
CA HIS A 179 10.00 -7.64 -8.50
C HIS A 179 9.46 -6.70 -7.43
N GLY A 180 8.46 -5.89 -7.77
CA GLY A 180 7.73 -5.10 -6.78
C GLY A 180 6.87 -6.03 -5.92
N VAL A 181 6.86 -5.83 -4.61
CA VAL A 181 6.13 -6.65 -3.65
C VAL A 181 5.14 -5.77 -2.90
N LEU A 182 3.87 -6.16 -2.91
CA LEU A 182 2.85 -5.52 -2.10
C LEU A 182 2.88 -6.13 -0.70
N ALA A 183 3.20 -5.34 0.32
CA ALA A 183 3.19 -5.75 1.73
C ALA A 183 2.09 -5.02 2.50
N GLY A 184 1.89 -5.38 3.78
CA GLY A 184 0.98 -4.63 4.66
C GLY A 184 -0.50 -5.02 4.55
N PHE A 185 -0.79 -6.32 4.42
CA PHE A 185 -2.13 -6.90 4.32
C PHE A 185 -2.96 -6.87 5.61
N ASP A 186 -2.50 -6.20 6.66
CA ASP A 186 -3.15 -6.18 7.96
C ASP A 186 -4.56 -5.57 7.92
N LEU A 187 -4.81 -4.65 6.97
CA LEU A 187 -6.10 -4.00 6.74
C LEU A 187 -6.84 -4.52 5.50
N ALA A 188 -6.27 -5.51 4.80
CA ALA A 188 -6.87 -6.07 3.61
C ALA A 188 -8.15 -6.83 3.98
N VAL A 189 -9.07 -6.96 3.02
CA VAL A 189 -10.40 -7.56 3.26
C VAL A 189 -10.87 -8.41 2.08
N VAL A 190 -11.61 -9.48 2.38
CA VAL A 190 -12.24 -10.38 1.40
C VAL A 190 -13.68 -9.93 1.12
N LEU A 191 -13.96 -9.35 -0.04
CA LEU A 191 -15.29 -8.90 -0.44
C LEU A 191 -16.37 -9.96 -0.13
N ASN A 192 -17.50 -9.50 0.40
CA ASN A 192 -18.68 -10.28 0.80
C ASN A 192 -18.59 -11.02 2.15
N GLU A 193 -17.46 -11.00 2.87
CA GLU A 193 -17.36 -11.65 4.19
C GLU A 193 -17.73 -10.72 5.36
N HIS A 194 -17.60 -9.40 5.19
CA HIS A 194 -17.92 -8.41 6.22
C HIS A 194 -18.61 -7.15 5.67
N SER A 195 -19.36 -6.45 6.50
CA SER A 195 -19.74 -5.06 6.26
C SER A 195 -18.49 -4.19 6.47
N TYR A 196 -17.96 -3.61 5.41
CA TYR A 196 -16.71 -2.83 5.50
C TYR A 196 -17.01 -1.37 5.76
N GLU A 197 -16.48 -0.85 6.86
CA GLU A 197 -16.42 0.59 7.02
C GLU A 197 -15.56 1.20 5.90
N PRO A 198 -15.95 2.37 5.35
CA PRO A 198 -15.21 3.11 4.34
C PRO A 198 -13.90 3.72 4.89
N HIS A 199 -13.37 3.21 6.00
CA HIS A 199 -12.19 3.75 6.63
C HIS A 199 -10.91 3.26 5.95
N SER A 200 -9.89 4.10 5.94
CA SER A 200 -8.54 3.77 5.50
C SER A 200 -7.59 4.29 6.57
N GLU A 201 -6.74 3.42 7.11
CA GLU A 201 -5.68 3.85 8.04
C GLU A 201 -4.40 4.28 7.30
N ASN A 202 -4.42 4.33 5.96
CA ASN A 202 -3.32 4.93 5.21
C ASN A 202 -3.06 6.37 5.70
N PRO A 203 -1.79 6.81 5.69
CA PRO A 203 -1.49 8.23 5.84
C PRO A 203 -2.27 9.04 4.82
N LEU A 204 -2.86 10.16 5.25
CA LEU A 204 -3.83 10.94 4.46
C LEU A 204 -3.33 11.30 3.05
N ALA A 205 -2.02 11.51 2.88
CA ALA A 205 -1.39 11.74 1.58
C ALA A 205 -1.70 10.65 0.53
N PHE A 206 -1.91 9.40 0.94
CA PHE A 206 -2.22 8.26 0.07
C PHE A 206 -3.70 7.91 0.00
N VAL A 207 -4.54 8.43 0.90
CA VAL A 207 -5.99 8.13 0.93
C VAL A 207 -6.68 8.72 -0.31
N ALA A 208 -7.57 7.97 -0.96
CA ALA A 208 -8.34 8.45 -2.12
C ALA A 208 -9.14 9.74 -1.82
N CYS A 209 -9.33 10.62 -2.80
CA CYS A 209 -10.00 11.91 -2.60
C CYS A 209 -11.37 11.79 -1.95
N ASP A 210 -12.20 10.87 -2.41
CA ASP A 210 -13.56 10.72 -1.88
C ASP A 210 -13.56 10.24 -0.42
N LEU A 211 -12.50 9.54 0.01
CA LEU A 211 -12.34 9.13 1.41
C LEU A 211 -11.81 10.27 2.29
N VAL A 212 -11.25 11.32 1.69
CA VAL A 212 -10.81 12.54 2.39
C VAL A 212 -11.91 13.60 2.41
N ASP A 213 -12.88 13.53 1.49
CA ASP A 213 -13.96 14.50 1.37
C ASP A 213 -14.75 14.61 2.70
N PRO A 214 -14.72 15.77 3.37
CA PRO A 214 -15.49 15.97 4.61
C PRO A 214 -16.99 16.19 4.35
N SER A 215 -17.42 16.25 3.09
CA SER A 215 -18.80 16.56 2.71
C SER A 215 -19.76 15.45 3.15
N PRO A 216 -20.80 15.77 3.94
CA PRO A 216 -21.84 14.82 4.27
C PRO A 216 -22.81 14.56 3.10
N LEU A 217 -22.69 15.30 1.99
CA LEU A 217 -23.59 15.20 0.84
C LEU A 217 -23.36 13.93 0.02
N PHE A 218 -22.15 13.38 0.06
CA PHE A 218 -21.76 12.20 -0.70
C PHE A 218 -21.00 11.24 0.22
N PRO A 219 -21.67 10.67 1.23
CA PRO A 219 -21.01 9.76 2.14
C PRO A 219 -20.53 8.55 1.34
N VAL A 220 -19.25 8.22 1.47
CA VAL A 220 -18.75 6.95 0.99
C VAL A 220 -19.26 5.89 1.95
N ASP A 221 -20.17 5.06 1.51
CA ASP A 221 -20.76 3.95 2.29
C ASP A 221 -20.00 2.63 2.09
N GLN A 222 -19.25 2.52 0.99
CA GLN A 222 -18.47 1.34 0.65
C GLN A 222 -17.06 1.69 0.17
N TYR A 223 -16.08 0.87 0.58
CA TYR A 223 -14.74 0.93 0.01
C TYR A 223 -14.72 0.35 -1.42
N LEU A 224 -14.31 1.14 -2.40
CA LEU A 224 -14.27 0.78 -3.81
C LEU A 224 -12.85 0.42 -4.27
N TYR A 225 -12.69 -0.52 -5.20
CA TYR A 225 -11.35 -0.98 -5.62
C TYR A 225 -10.50 0.14 -6.24
N ARG A 226 -11.14 1.14 -6.87
CA ARG A 226 -10.42 2.31 -7.41
C ARG A 226 -9.71 3.13 -6.34
N PHE A 227 -10.09 3.01 -5.05
CA PHE A 227 -9.38 3.68 -3.97
C PHE A 227 -7.96 3.12 -3.82
N ASP A 228 -7.77 1.80 -3.96
CA ASP A 228 -6.44 1.19 -4.02
C ASP A 228 -5.67 1.68 -5.25
N LEU A 229 -6.32 1.87 -6.40
CA LEU A 229 -5.70 2.44 -7.60
C LEU A 229 -5.25 3.90 -7.41
N GLU A 230 -6.08 4.71 -6.74
CA GLU A 230 -5.76 6.11 -6.44
C GLU A 230 -4.60 6.21 -5.43
N SER A 231 -4.60 5.36 -4.40
CA SER A 231 -3.48 5.23 -3.46
C SER A 231 -2.18 4.82 -4.16
N LEU A 232 -2.24 3.85 -5.10
CA LEU A 232 -1.08 3.42 -5.87
C LEU A 232 -0.56 4.54 -6.78
N PHE A 233 -1.46 5.30 -7.40
CA PHE A 233 -1.13 6.47 -8.19
C PHE A 233 -0.44 7.56 -7.35
N TYR A 234 -0.95 7.87 -6.16
CA TYR A 234 -0.29 8.80 -5.24
C TYR A 234 1.08 8.29 -4.78
N ALA A 235 1.20 7.00 -4.48
CA ALA A 235 2.49 6.41 -4.12
C ALA A 235 3.51 6.56 -5.25
N LEU A 236 3.13 6.28 -6.50
CA LEU A 236 4.01 6.49 -7.66
C LEU A 236 4.40 7.96 -7.83
N ALA A 237 3.44 8.88 -7.76
CA ALA A 237 3.69 10.31 -7.90
C ALA A 237 4.66 10.82 -6.82
N LEU A 238 4.47 10.44 -5.57
CA LEU A 238 5.34 10.82 -4.45
C LEU A 238 6.72 10.16 -4.57
N ALA A 239 6.80 8.88 -4.96
CA ALA A 239 8.08 8.20 -5.18
C ALA A 239 8.96 8.96 -6.17
N ILE A 240 8.44 9.28 -7.36
CA ILE A 240 9.23 9.92 -8.42
C ILE A 240 9.52 11.41 -8.15
N CYS A 241 8.77 12.05 -7.27
CA CYS A 241 8.93 13.47 -6.94
C CYS A 241 9.74 13.72 -5.67
N HIS A 242 9.77 12.76 -4.73
CA HIS A 242 10.36 12.96 -3.41
C HIS A 242 11.66 12.20 -3.21
N TYR A 243 11.98 11.23 -4.07
CA TYR A 243 13.18 10.42 -3.92
C TYR A 243 14.17 10.65 -5.05
N GLU A 244 15.44 10.68 -4.68
CA GLU A 244 16.57 10.74 -5.59
C GLU A 244 17.75 9.96 -4.99
N HIS A 245 18.38 9.10 -5.77
CA HIS A 245 19.47 8.21 -5.32
C HIS A 245 19.09 7.34 -4.11
N GLY A 246 17.84 6.88 -4.05
CA GLY A 246 17.32 6.03 -2.97
C GLY A 246 17.03 6.79 -1.67
N MET A 247 17.15 8.12 -1.68
CA MET A 247 17.02 8.97 -0.49
C MET A 247 15.91 9.99 -0.69
N LEU A 248 15.22 10.31 0.41
CA LEU A 248 14.23 11.39 0.42
C LEU A 248 14.95 12.73 0.20
N ILE A 249 14.53 13.49 -0.82
CA ILE A 249 15.10 14.81 -1.13
C ILE A 249 14.66 15.84 -0.07
N PRO A 250 15.33 17.00 0.02
CA PRO A 250 14.93 18.03 0.99
C PRO A 250 13.48 18.53 0.81
N PRO A 251 12.73 18.75 1.91
CA PRO A 251 11.31 19.13 1.86
C PRO A 251 11.02 20.38 1.02
N GLU A 252 11.91 21.36 0.94
CA GLU A 252 11.75 22.56 0.12
C GLU A 252 11.66 22.26 -1.38
N LYS A 253 12.21 21.12 -1.82
CA LYS A 253 12.17 20.66 -3.22
C LYS A 253 11.02 19.70 -3.51
N GLN A 254 10.38 19.14 -2.48
CA GLN A 254 9.29 18.17 -2.62
C GLN A 254 7.98 18.87 -3.01
N PRO A 255 7.42 18.59 -4.21
CA PRO A 255 6.03 18.93 -4.51
C PRO A 255 5.10 18.25 -3.50
N PHE A 256 3.92 18.81 -3.21
CA PHE A 256 2.90 18.14 -2.37
C PHE A 256 3.30 17.83 -0.91
N LYS A 257 4.45 18.29 -0.42
CA LYS A 257 4.89 18.03 0.97
C LYS A 257 3.86 18.39 2.05
N CYS A 258 2.99 19.35 1.75
CA CYS A 258 1.90 19.74 2.64
C CYS A 258 0.90 18.61 2.87
N TRP A 259 0.72 17.67 1.92
CA TRP A 259 -0.28 16.60 2.03
C TRP A 259 -0.10 15.70 3.25
N HIS A 260 1.13 15.59 3.77
CA HIS A 260 1.43 14.82 4.98
C HIS A 260 1.00 15.52 6.28
N ARG A 261 0.64 16.80 6.22
CA ARG A 261 0.37 17.65 7.39
C ARG A 261 -1.00 18.31 7.37
N LEU A 262 -1.72 18.19 6.26
CA LEU A 262 -3.02 18.81 6.10
C LEU A 262 -4.11 17.89 6.65
N GLU A 263 -4.98 18.49 7.47
CA GLU A 263 -6.24 17.89 7.86
C GLU A 263 -7.18 17.69 6.65
N PRO A 264 -8.15 16.76 6.72
CA PRO A 264 -9.01 16.40 5.59
C PRO A 264 -9.65 17.59 4.86
N THR A 265 -10.16 18.57 5.61
CA THR A 265 -10.82 19.78 5.06
C THR A 265 -9.92 20.64 4.19
N ARG A 266 -8.59 20.60 4.40
CA ARG A 266 -7.61 21.31 3.57
C ARG A 266 -6.93 20.40 2.56
N LEU A 267 -6.82 19.11 2.86
CA LEU A 267 -6.20 18.15 1.96
C LEU A 267 -7.09 17.84 0.74
N PHE A 268 -8.39 17.68 0.95
CA PHE A 268 -9.34 17.42 -0.12
C PHE A 268 -9.23 18.42 -1.29
N PRO A 269 -9.35 19.75 -1.07
CA PRO A 269 -9.22 20.71 -2.17
C PRO A 269 -7.82 20.71 -2.82
N GLU A 270 -6.75 20.44 -2.08
CA GLU A 270 -5.40 20.31 -2.65
C GLU A 270 -5.28 19.12 -3.61
N LYS A 271 -5.89 17.98 -3.27
CA LYS A 271 -5.91 16.80 -4.14
C LYS A 271 -6.80 17.01 -5.37
N ILE A 272 -7.95 17.66 -5.21
CA ILE A 272 -8.79 18.07 -6.35
C ILE A 272 -8.01 19.01 -7.26
N CYS A 273 -7.40 20.06 -6.72
CA CYS A 273 -6.54 20.96 -7.48
C CYS A 273 -5.45 20.19 -8.23
N PHE A 274 -4.81 19.20 -7.60
CA PHE A 274 -3.82 18.37 -8.28
C PHE A 274 -4.35 17.70 -9.54
N PHE A 275 -5.60 17.23 -9.60
CA PHE A 275 -6.18 16.65 -10.83
C PHE A 275 -6.50 17.68 -11.92
N PHE A 276 -6.87 18.90 -11.54
CA PHE A 276 -7.37 19.91 -12.48
C PHE A 276 -6.36 21.00 -12.87
N ASP A 277 -5.30 21.19 -12.09
CA ASP A 277 -4.31 22.25 -12.29
C ASP A 277 -3.42 22.08 -13.52
N SER A 278 -2.66 23.13 -13.82
CA SER A 278 -1.59 23.08 -14.81
C SER A 278 -0.52 22.05 -14.44
N LEU A 279 -0.10 21.25 -15.43
CA LEU A 279 1.01 20.29 -15.34
C LEU A 279 2.35 20.94 -14.96
N ARG A 280 2.46 22.27 -14.97
CA ARG A 280 3.70 22.99 -14.64
C ARG A 280 3.99 23.05 -13.14
N ARG A 281 3.04 22.70 -12.26
CA ARG A 281 3.18 22.87 -10.80
C ARG A 281 4.08 21.84 -10.13
N TRP A 282 4.37 20.72 -10.79
CA TRP A 282 5.19 19.66 -10.23
C TRP A 282 6.06 19.04 -11.31
N LYS A 283 7.19 18.48 -10.90
CA LYS A 283 8.10 17.72 -11.75
C LYS A 283 8.68 16.56 -10.94
N PRO A 284 8.96 15.41 -11.56
CA PRO A 284 9.75 14.37 -10.92
C PRO A 284 11.18 14.87 -10.70
N THR A 285 11.91 14.15 -9.85
CA THR A 285 13.36 14.33 -9.74
C THR A 285 14.03 14.01 -11.09
N PRO A 286 15.22 14.57 -11.38
CA PRO A 286 15.93 14.31 -12.63
C PRO A 286 16.06 12.82 -12.95
N GLN A 287 16.35 12.01 -11.92
CA GLN A 287 16.48 10.55 -11.99
C GLN A 287 15.24 9.85 -12.56
N PHE A 288 14.03 10.29 -12.20
CA PHE A 288 12.78 9.65 -12.60
C PHE A 288 12.01 10.43 -13.68
N SER A 289 12.69 11.32 -14.40
CA SER A 289 12.10 12.15 -15.45
C SER A 289 11.41 11.35 -16.56
N SER A 290 11.89 10.13 -16.86
CA SER A 290 11.28 9.22 -17.85
C SER A 290 9.89 8.73 -17.43
N LEU A 291 9.59 8.66 -16.12
CA LEU A 291 8.27 8.25 -15.59
C LEU A 291 7.27 9.40 -15.51
N TYR A 292 7.66 10.63 -15.89
CA TYR A 292 6.78 11.79 -15.82
C TYR A 292 5.45 11.57 -16.56
N TRP A 293 5.54 11.12 -17.81
CA TRP A 293 4.36 10.92 -18.65
C TRP A 293 3.47 9.79 -18.13
N LEU A 294 4.02 8.76 -17.49
CA LEU A 294 3.21 7.73 -16.85
C LEU A 294 2.23 8.35 -15.83
N VAL A 295 2.74 9.18 -14.91
CA VAL A 295 1.90 9.87 -13.91
C VAL A 295 0.95 10.87 -14.55
N VAL A 296 1.35 11.59 -15.60
CA VAL A 296 0.46 12.51 -16.32
C VAL A 296 -0.74 11.79 -16.94
N TYR A 297 -0.52 10.62 -17.54
CA TYR A 297 -1.62 9.85 -18.16
C TYR A 297 -2.51 9.18 -17.11
N LEU A 298 -1.95 8.65 -16.02
CA LEU A 298 -2.76 8.14 -14.90
C LEU A 298 -3.60 9.24 -14.27
N ARG A 299 -3.03 10.42 -14.06
CA ARG A 299 -3.75 11.62 -13.59
C ARG A 299 -4.91 12.00 -14.53
N ALA A 300 -4.73 11.85 -15.83
CA ALA A 300 -5.79 12.14 -16.81
C ALA A 300 -6.99 11.20 -16.66
N LEU A 301 -6.78 9.92 -16.32
CA LEU A 301 -7.87 8.98 -16.04
C LEU A 301 -8.75 9.48 -14.89
N PHE A 302 -8.15 9.85 -13.76
CA PHE A 302 -8.88 10.40 -12.62
C PHE A 302 -9.53 11.74 -12.93
N LYS A 303 -8.82 12.66 -13.61
CA LYS A 303 -9.38 13.94 -14.02
C LYS A 303 -10.67 13.74 -14.84
N HIS A 304 -10.64 12.88 -15.84
CA HIS A 304 -11.81 12.60 -16.68
C HIS A 304 -12.93 11.91 -15.90
N GLY A 305 -12.60 10.93 -15.05
CA GLY A 305 -13.57 10.25 -14.20
C GLY A 305 -14.28 11.18 -13.21
N LEU A 306 -13.53 12.06 -12.55
CA LEU A 306 -14.07 13.06 -11.64
C LEU A 306 -14.96 14.08 -12.39
N SER A 307 -14.53 14.56 -13.56
CA SER A 307 -15.38 15.42 -14.41
C SER A 307 -16.66 14.72 -14.86
N ALA A 308 -16.58 13.45 -15.27
CA ALA A 308 -17.76 12.68 -15.68
C ALA A 308 -18.77 12.53 -14.53
N ARG A 309 -18.28 12.37 -13.29
CA ARG A 309 -19.13 12.35 -12.09
C ARG A 309 -19.79 13.70 -11.85
N ASP A 310 -19.03 14.80 -11.91
CA ASP A 310 -19.58 16.14 -11.71
C ASP A 310 -20.62 16.49 -12.77
N ASP A 311 -20.38 16.13 -14.04
CA ASP A 311 -21.34 16.28 -15.14
C ASP A 311 -22.60 15.43 -14.93
N PHE A 312 -22.46 14.23 -14.36
CA PHE A 312 -23.59 13.38 -13.98
C PHE A 312 -24.42 14.02 -12.87
N ARG A 313 -23.77 14.48 -11.80
CA ARG A 313 -24.41 15.15 -10.65
C ARG A 313 -25.18 16.39 -11.10
N TYR A 314 -24.58 17.22 -11.95
CA TYR A 314 -25.21 18.43 -12.48
C TYR A 314 -26.48 18.12 -13.27
N ARG A 315 -26.44 17.09 -14.13
CA ARG A 315 -27.65 16.65 -14.88
C ARG A 315 -28.73 16.12 -13.94
N LYS A 316 -28.35 15.32 -12.94
CA LYS A 316 -29.28 14.78 -11.95
C LYS A 316 -29.95 15.89 -11.15
N GLU A 317 -29.20 16.90 -10.73
CA GLU A 317 -29.72 18.07 -10.03
C GLU A 317 -30.66 18.88 -10.92
N ALA A 318 -30.31 19.09 -12.19
CA ALA A 318 -31.18 19.79 -13.15
C ALA A 318 -32.51 19.05 -13.39
N GLU A 319 -32.51 17.71 -13.35
CA GLU A 319 -33.69 16.88 -13.55
C GLU A 319 -34.56 16.74 -12.29
N THR A 320 -33.95 16.61 -11.12
CA THR A 320 -34.64 16.21 -9.88
C THR A 320 -34.65 17.28 -8.79
N GLY A 321 -33.89 18.36 -8.98
CA GLY A 321 -33.65 19.40 -7.97
C GLY A 321 -32.65 19.00 -6.88
N VAL A 322 -32.05 17.80 -6.94
CA VAL A 322 -31.12 17.28 -5.94
C VAL A 322 -29.89 16.67 -6.64
N ALA A 323 -28.69 17.12 -6.26
CA ALA A 323 -27.46 16.49 -6.70
C ALA A 323 -27.32 15.10 -6.04
N SER A 324 -27.07 14.08 -6.83
CA SER A 324 -26.89 12.70 -6.36
C SER A 324 -25.97 11.93 -7.30
N ASP A 325 -25.25 10.94 -6.74
CA ASP A 325 -24.48 9.94 -7.48
C ASP A 325 -25.30 8.69 -7.82
N ASP A 326 -26.60 8.66 -7.47
CA ASP A 326 -27.46 7.49 -7.69
C ASP A 326 -27.54 7.12 -9.17
N GLY A 327 -26.98 5.97 -9.51
CA GLY A 327 -26.89 5.42 -10.86
C GLY A 327 -25.60 5.78 -11.61
N PHE A 328 -24.68 6.53 -11.00
CA PHE A 328 -23.34 6.70 -11.52
C PHE A 328 -22.48 5.47 -11.17
N ASP A 329 -21.63 5.04 -12.10
CA ASP A 329 -20.64 4.00 -11.83
C ASP A 329 -19.50 4.58 -10.97
N GLY A 330 -19.72 4.54 -9.65
CA GLY A 330 -18.74 4.95 -8.66
C GLY A 330 -17.51 4.06 -8.65
N ASP A 331 -17.63 2.75 -8.93
CA ASP A 331 -16.52 1.79 -8.87
C ASP A 331 -15.41 2.14 -9.86
N THR A 332 -15.79 2.58 -11.05
CA THR A 332 -14.84 2.86 -12.14
C THR A 332 -14.77 4.34 -12.51
N LEU A 333 -15.44 5.22 -11.76
CA LEU A 333 -15.66 6.63 -12.11
C LEU A 333 -16.18 6.78 -13.56
N GLY A 334 -17.29 6.12 -13.88
CA GLY A 334 -17.93 6.20 -15.19
C GLY A 334 -17.14 5.53 -16.32
N GLY A 335 -16.36 4.49 -16.01
CA GLY A 335 -15.55 3.72 -16.96
C GLY A 335 -14.15 4.29 -17.22
N HIS A 336 -13.77 5.37 -16.53
CA HIS A 336 -12.48 6.05 -16.75
C HIS A 336 -11.33 5.45 -15.93
N VAL A 337 -11.61 4.93 -14.74
CA VAL A 337 -10.63 4.37 -13.79
C VAL A 337 -10.89 2.87 -13.63
N THR A 338 -10.42 2.11 -14.63
CA THR A 338 -10.47 0.64 -14.64
C THR A 338 -9.07 0.06 -14.57
N PHE A 339 -8.96 -1.22 -14.18
CA PHE A 339 -7.70 -1.95 -14.29
C PHE A 339 -7.16 -1.93 -15.73
N ASP A 340 -8.02 -2.11 -16.73
CA ASP A 340 -7.60 -2.11 -18.15
C ASP A 340 -7.07 -0.74 -18.58
N ALA A 341 -7.71 0.36 -18.17
CA ALA A 341 -7.25 1.71 -18.48
C ALA A 341 -5.89 2.00 -17.81
N PHE A 342 -5.73 1.61 -16.55
CA PHE A 342 -4.45 1.71 -15.84
C PHE A 342 -3.35 0.90 -16.51
N GLU A 343 -3.62 -0.36 -16.85
CA GLU A 343 -2.65 -1.25 -17.47
C GLU A 343 -2.24 -0.73 -18.85
N ALA A 344 -3.18 -0.24 -19.65
CA ALA A 344 -2.88 0.38 -20.94
C ALA A 344 -1.93 1.58 -20.81
N VAL A 345 -2.08 2.39 -19.75
CA VAL A 345 -1.17 3.50 -19.47
C VAL A 345 0.23 2.99 -19.10
N PHE A 346 0.35 1.97 -18.24
CA PHE A 346 1.65 1.36 -17.96
C PHE A 346 2.33 0.78 -19.20
N LEU A 347 1.60 -0.01 -20.00
CA LEU A 347 2.15 -0.68 -21.18
C LEU A 347 2.59 0.28 -22.28
N THR A 348 1.96 1.46 -22.38
CA THR A 348 2.30 2.47 -23.39
C THR A 348 3.33 3.49 -22.92
N ARG A 349 3.57 3.62 -21.61
CA ARG A 349 4.43 4.68 -21.04
C ARG A 349 5.65 4.18 -20.31
N LEU A 350 5.70 2.90 -19.94
CA LEU A 350 6.94 2.33 -19.41
C LEU A 350 7.95 2.08 -20.53
N PRO A 351 9.25 2.33 -20.27
CA PRO A 351 10.30 1.87 -21.16
C PRO A 351 10.29 0.34 -21.24
N PRO A 352 10.61 -0.24 -22.42
CA PRO A 352 10.73 -1.70 -22.57
C PRO A 352 11.79 -2.24 -21.63
N SER A 353 11.58 -3.44 -21.10
CA SER A 353 12.52 -4.01 -20.13
C SER A 353 13.86 -4.36 -20.79
N LYS A 354 14.97 -3.95 -20.20
CA LYS A 354 16.35 -4.35 -20.56
C LYS A 354 16.51 -5.87 -20.60
N SER A 355 15.71 -6.63 -19.84
CA SER A 355 15.73 -8.10 -19.85
C SER A 355 15.26 -8.72 -21.17
N GLU A 356 14.50 -7.99 -21.99
CA GLU A 356 14.05 -8.46 -23.31
C GLU A 356 15.14 -8.32 -24.39
N TYR A 357 16.08 -7.37 -24.24
CA TYR A 357 17.21 -7.19 -25.17
C TYR A 357 18.27 -8.29 -25.07
N GLY A 358 18.34 -9.01 -23.94
CA GLY A 358 19.31 -10.09 -23.74
C GLY A 358 18.98 -11.40 -24.48
N ARG A 359 17.74 -11.58 -24.96
CA ARG A 359 17.32 -12.80 -25.69
C ARG A 359 17.42 -12.69 -27.20
N ALA A 360 17.49 -11.47 -27.76
CA ALA A 360 17.53 -11.28 -29.22
C ALA A 360 18.96 -11.36 -29.83
N SER A 361 20.00 -11.46 -28.99
CA SER A 361 21.41 -11.44 -29.41
C SER A 361 22.10 -12.80 -29.34
N ALA A 362 21.35 -13.87 -29.09
CA ALA A 362 21.86 -15.23 -28.92
C ALA A 362 21.10 -16.22 -29.80
N GLU A 363 21.15 -16.00 -31.13
CA GLU A 363 21.07 -17.10 -32.09
C GLU A 363 22.29 -17.00 -33.03
N PRO A 364 22.92 -18.14 -33.36
CA PRO A 364 24.27 -18.20 -33.95
C PRO A 364 24.38 -17.71 -35.39
#